data_AF-A0A950H4X6-F1
#
_entry.id   AF-A0A950H4X6-F1
#
_cell.length_a   1.000
_cell.length_b   1.000
_cell.length_c   1.000
_cell.angle_alpha   90.00
_cell.angle_beta   90.00
_cell.angle_gamma   90.00
#
_symmetry.space_group_name_H-M   'P 1'
#
loop_
_entity.id
_entity.type
_entity.pdbx_description
1 polymer ?
#
loop_
_entity_poly.entity_id
_entity_poly.type
_entity_poly.pdbx_seq_one_letter_code
_entity_poly.pdbx_strand_id
1 'polypeptide(L)'
;DIAAESATAPLDLNAIAQLQAMKTGALLRFSVEGGAIVAGAPAAARAALVRYGEALGKAFQVADDLLDAEGDSAALGKRAGKDAERNKATFVSTLGLEGARALCDRLVADAQSALDASGLGAAADVLRAAAIFAAARRN
;
A
#
# COMPACT_ATOMS: atom_id res chain seq x y z
N ASP A 1 -16.12 2.00 12.30
CA ASP A 1 -15.08 0.97 12.39
C ASP A 1 -15.13 0.44 13.81
N ILE A 2 -15.96 -0.59 14.02
CA ILE A 2 -16.38 -1.02 15.36
C ILE A 2 -15.19 -1.63 16.15
N ALA A 3 -14.16 -2.13 15.47
CA ALA A 3 -13.01 -2.76 16.11
C ALA A 3 -12.06 -1.76 16.79
N ALA A 4 -11.86 -0.59 16.18
CA ALA A 4 -11.08 0.49 16.80
C ALA A 4 -11.86 1.19 17.93
N GLU A 5 -13.19 1.23 17.84
CA GLU A 5 -14.07 1.82 18.85
C GLU A 5 -14.34 0.88 20.06
N SER A 6 -14.11 -0.43 19.91
CA SER A 6 -14.37 -1.45 20.94
C SER A 6 -13.11 -1.97 21.63
N ALA A 7 -11.94 -1.40 21.36
CA ALA A 7 -10.67 -1.85 21.95
C ALA A 7 -10.61 -1.47 23.45
N THR A 8 -10.64 -2.47 24.33
CA THR A 8 -10.59 -2.32 25.79
C THR A 8 -9.19 -2.03 26.34
N ALA A 9 -8.17 -1.99 25.48
CA ALA A 9 -6.79 -1.62 25.79
C ALA A 9 -6.15 -0.84 24.62
N PRO A 10 -5.13 0.01 24.87
CA PRO A 10 -4.39 0.69 23.81
C PRO A 10 -3.82 -0.32 22.81
N LEU A 11 -4.16 -0.16 21.53
CA LEU A 11 -3.62 -1.01 20.46
C LEU A 11 -2.12 -0.76 20.32
N ASP A 12 -1.33 -1.83 20.26
CA ASP A 12 0.08 -1.70 19.95
C ASP A 12 0.30 -1.25 18.50
N LEU A 13 1.51 -0.82 18.19
CA LEU A 13 1.84 -0.28 16.87
C LEU A 13 1.70 -1.31 15.74
N ASN A 14 1.87 -2.60 16.03
CA ASN A 14 1.65 -3.68 15.05
C ASN A 14 0.17 -3.85 14.75
N ALA A 15 -0.69 -3.76 15.77
CA ALA A 15 -2.14 -3.79 15.61
C ALA A 15 -2.66 -2.57 14.83
N ILE A 16 -2.07 -1.39 15.03
CA ILE A 16 -2.38 -0.19 14.25
C ILE A 16 -1.94 -0.35 12.79
N ALA A 17 -0.74 -0.87 12.53
CA ALA A 17 -0.26 -1.14 11.17
C ALA A 17 -1.13 -2.20 10.46
N GLN A 18 -1.57 -3.24 11.18
CA GLN A 18 -2.52 -4.22 10.66
C GLN A 18 -3.90 -3.60 10.40
N LEU A 19 -4.42 -2.75 11.28
CA LEU A 19 -5.69 -2.03 11.06
C LEU A 19 -5.62 -1.08 9.87
N GLN A 20 -4.50 -0.37 9.69
CA GLN A 20 -4.24 0.46 8.51
C GLN A 20 -4.18 -0.38 7.23
N ALA A 21 -3.46 -1.51 7.25
CA ALA A 21 -3.44 -2.45 6.13
C ALA A 21 -4.84 -3.01 5.82
N MET A 22 -5.65 -3.26 6.85
CA MET A 22 -7.05 -3.68 6.74
C MET A 22 -8.00 -2.54 6.31
N LYS A 23 -7.60 -1.27 6.41
CA LYS A 23 -8.36 -0.13 5.89
C LYS A 23 -7.95 0.21 4.47
N THR A 24 -6.73 0.69 4.28
CA THR A 24 -6.29 1.28 3.00
C THR A 24 -6.15 0.21 1.93
N GLY A 25 -5.45 -0.89 2.23
CA GLY A 25 -5.25 -1.98 1.28
C GLY A 25 -6.56 -2.69 0.93
N ALA A 26 -7.41 -2.95 1.93
CA ALA A 26 -8.69 -3.59 1.71
C ALA A 26 -9.66 -2.69 0.91
N LEU A 27 -9.70 -1.38 1.17
CA LEU A 27 -10.53 -0.45 0.43
C LEU A 27 -10.07 -0.32 -1.02
N LEU A 28 -8.76 -0.21 -1.28
CA LEU A 28 -8.22 -0.18 -2.65
C LEU A 28 -8.57 -1.46 -3.42
N ARG A 29 -8.36 -2.62 -2.80
CA ARG A 29 -8.77 -3.90 -3.38
C ARG A 29 -10.27 -3.92 -3.67
N PHE A 30 -11.09 -3.52 -2.71
CA PHE A 30 -12.54 -3.48 -2.85
C PHE A 30 -12.98 -2.52 -3.96
N SER A 31 -12.37 -1.35 -4.09
CA SER A 31 -12.69 -0.40 -5.17
C SER A 31 -12.45 -1.01 -6.55
N VAL A 32 -11.34 -1.72 -6.73
CA VAL A 32 -11.04 -2.41 -8.01
C VAL A 32 -12.02 -3.56 -8.24
N GLU A 33 -12.24 -4.39 -7.24
CA GLU A 33 -13.12 -5.55 -7.32
C GLU A 33 -14.58 -5.13 -7.59
N GLY A 34 -15.03 -4.06 -6.94
CA GLY A 34 -16.36 -3.46 -7.16
C GLY A 34 -16.55 -2.98 -8.59
N GLY A 35 -15.55 -2.31 -9.17
CA GLY A 35 -15.57 -1.93 -10.58
C GLY A 35 -15.69 -3.14 -11.52
N ALA A 36 -14.95 -4.22 -11.23
CA ALA A 36 -15.03 -5.47 -11.98
C ALA A 36 -16.42 -6.11 -11.91
N ILE A 37 -17.05 -6.10 -10.73
CA ILE A 37 -18.40 -6.64 -10.51
C ILE A 37 -19.43 -5.83 -11.29
N VAL A 38 -19.40 -4.49 -11.17
CA VAL A 38 -20.34 -3.60 -11.87
C VAL A 38 -20.22 -3.73 -13.39
N ALA A 39 -19.00 -3.91 -13.91
CA ALA A 39 -18.75 -4.11 -15.33
C ALA A 39 -19.11 -5.52 -15.84
N GLY A 40 -19.50 -6.46 -14.95
CA GLY A 40 -19.78 -7.85 -15.34
C GLY A 40 -18.52 -8.59 -15.83
N ALA A 41 -17.35 -8.27 -15.29
CA ALA A 41 -16.09 -8.84 -15.74
C ALA A 41 -16.06 -10.37 -15.56
N PRO A 42 -15.47 -11.14 -16.50
CA PRO A 42 -15.28 -12.57 -16.35
C PRO A 42 -14.51 -12.92 -15.08
N ALA A 43 -14.75 -14.11 -14.52
CA ALA A 43 -14.13 -14.55 -13.28
C ALA A 43 -12.59 -14.47 -13.30
N ALA A 44 -11.96 -14.83 -14.42
CA ALA A 44 -10.52 -14.73 -14.60
C ALA A 44 -10.01 -13.28 -14.54
N ALA A 45 -10.67 -12.36 -15.24
CA ALA A 45 -10.34 -10.94 -15.21
C ALA A 45 -10.55 -10.35 -13.81
N ARG A 46 -11.64 -10.71 -13.12
CA ARG A 46 -11.89 -10.29 -11.74
C ARG A 46 -10.81 -10.79 -10.78
N ALA A 47 -10.41 -12.06 -10.88
CA ALA A 47 -9.34 -12.61 -10.03
C ALA A 47 -8.00 -11.89 -10.26
N ALA A 48 -7.68 -11.56 -11.51
CA ALA A 48 -6.52 -10.77 -11.86
C ALA A 48 -6.58 -9.35 -11.28
N LEU A 49 -7.75 -8.70 -11.37
CA LEU A 49 -8.00 -7.38 -10.79
C LEU A 49 -7.93 -7.36 -9.25
N VAL A 50 -8.35 -8.44 -8.58
CA VAL A 50 -8.16 -8.60 -7.13
C VAL A 50 -6.68 -8.63 -6.77
N ARG A 51 -5.87 -9.43 -7.48
CA ARG A 51 -4.41 -9.49 -7.27
C ARG A 51 -3.74 -8.15 -7.52
N TYR A 52 -4.18 -7.42 -8.55
CA TYR A 52 -3.74 -6.05 -8.79
C TYR A 52 -4.06 -5.15 -7.59
N GLY A 53 -5.29 -5.17 -7.08
CA GLY A 53 -5.71 -4.35 -5.94
C GLY A 53 -4.91 -4.65 -4.65
N GLU A 54 -4.59 -5.93 -4.42
CA GLU A 54 -3.76 -6.33 -3.28
C GLU A 54 -2.32 -5.84 -3.41
N ALA A 55 -1.71 -5.96 -4.59
CA ALA A 55 -0.37 -5.47 -4.86
C ALA A 55 -0.31 -3.94 -4.75
N LEU A 56 -1.30 -3.24 -5.32
CA LEU A 56 -1.45 -1.79 -5.23
C LEU A 56 -1.56 -1.32 -3.77
N GLY A 57 -2.42 -1.96 -2.98
CA GLY A 57 -2.61 -1.60 -1.57
C GLY A 57 -1.32 -1.76 -0.75
N LYS A 58 -0.57 -2.84 -1.00
CA LYS A 58 0.74 -3.05 -0.35
C LYS A 58 1.77 -2.02 -0.82
N ALA A 59 1.84 -1.74 -2.12
CA ALA A 59 2.77 -0.75 -2.67
C ALA A 59 2.53 0.63 -2.05
N PHE A 60 1.25 1.00 -1.89
CA PHE A 60 0.85 2.25 -1.25
C PHE A 60 1.35 2.34 0.19
N GLN A 61 1.23 1.26 0.98
CA GLN A 61 1.71 1.23 2.37
C GLN A 61 3.23 1.36 2.45
N VAL A 62 3.96 0.64 1.60
CA VAL A 62 5.43 0.73 1.54
C VAL A 62 5.88 2.14 1.14
N ALA A 63 5.16 2.78 0.21
CA ALA A 63 5.42 4.16 -0.19
C ALA A 63 5.15 5.16 0.96
N ASP A 64 4.11 4.93 1.77
CA ASP A 64 3.82 5.76 2.96
C ASP A 64 4.95 5.67 3.98
N ASP A 65 5.40 4.45 4.28
CA ASP A 65 6.51 4.21 5.19
C ASP A 65 7.83 4.86 4.70
N LEU A 66 8.06 4.86 3.38
CA LEU A 66 9.20 5.53 2.75
C LEU A 66 9.11 7.06 2.89
N LEU A 67 7.93 7.63 2.63
CA LEU A 67 7.71 9.08 2.78
C LEU A 67 7.86 9.54 4.22
N ASP A 68 7.31 8.78 5.18
CA ASP A 68 7.46 9.06 6.61
C ASP A 68 8.94 9.04 7.02
N ALA A 69 9.71 8.06 6.58
CA ALA A 69 11.12 7.94 6.91
C ALA A 69 11.98 9.07 6.30
N GLU A 70 11.71 9.45 5.06
CA GLU A 70 12.40 10.55 4.38
C GLU A 70 12.03 11.91 4.99
N GLY A 71 10.75 12.12 5.30
CA GLY A 71 10.25 13.32 5.97
C GLY A 71 10.80 13.48 7.38
N ASP A 72 10.87 12.38 8.14
CA ASP A 72 11.49 12.37 9.47
C ASP A 72 13.00 12.64 9.36
N SER A 73 13.71 12.15 8.34
CA SER A 73 15.14 12.46 8.16
C SER A 73 15.40 13.96 7.92
N ALA A 74 14.58 14.61 7.09
CA ALA A 74 14.66 16.04 6.84
C ALA A 74 14.25 16.87 8.09
N ALA A 75 13.29 16.37 8.86
CA ALA A 75 12.88 16.97 10.12
C ALA A 75 13.91 16.75 11.25
N LEU A 76 14.56 15.59 11.32
CA LEU A 76 15.60 15.22 12.29
C LEU A 76 16.88 16.06 12.09
N GLY A 77 17.23 16.40 10.85
CA GLY A 77 18.24 17.42 10.57
C GLY A 77 17.95 18.79 11.20
N LYS A 78 16.68 19.08 11.53
CA LYS A 78 16.24 20.26 12.29
C LYS A 78 15.91 19.98 13.77
N ARG A 79 15.74 18.72 14.18
CA ARG A 79 15.21 18.30 15.50
C ARG A 79 16.10 17.34 16.29
N ALA A 80 17.37 17.15 15.92
CA ALA A 80 18.33 16.19 16.51
C ALA A 80 18.50 16.19 18.07
N GLY A 81 17.71 16.93 18.84
CA GLY A 81 17.71 16.94 20.29
C GLY A 81 16.51 16.31 21.01
N LYS A 82 15.41 15.88 20.37
CA LYS A 82 14.27 15.30 21.13
C LYS A 82 13.58 14.12 20.43
N ASP A 83 13.66 12.98 21.11
CA ASP A 83 12.81 11.80 21.03
C ASP A 83 13.08 10.81 19.89
N ALA A 84 14.09 9.98 20.12
CA ALA A 84 14.36 8.71 19.43
C ALA A 84 13.36 7.59 19.83
N GLU A 85 12.08 7.91 19.98
CA GLU A 85 11.02 6.95 20.35
C GLU A 85 9.96 6.81 19.26
N ARG A 86 10.32 6.12 18.17
CA ARG A 86 9.33 5.53 17.26
C ARG A 86 9.73 4.10 16.90
N ASN A 87 9.57 3.19 17.86
CA ASN A 87 9.55 1.74 17.66
C ASN A 87 8.33 1.28 16.83
N LYS A 88 8.04 1.92 15.69
CA LYS A 88 7.05 1.40 14.73
C LYS A 88 7.77 0.38 13.86
N ALA A 89 7.28 -0.87 13.86
CA ALA A 89 7.67 -1.83 12.84
C ALA A 89 7.04 -1.40 11.51
N THR A 90 7.85 -0.73 10.68
CA THR A 90 7.51 -0.34 9.31
C THR A 90 8.28 -1.20 8.33
N PHE A 91 7.91 -1.15 7.04
CA PHE A 91 8.71 -1.78 6.00
C PHE A 91 10.14 -1.22 5.98
N VAL A 92 10.30 0.09 6.21
CA VAL A 92 11.61 0.76 6.27
C VAL A 92 12.41 0.33 7.50
N SER A 93 11.80 0.23 8.69
CA SER A 93 12.53 -0.20 9.89
C SER A 93 13.00 -1.65 9.81
N THR A 94 12.30 -2.48 9.03
CA THR A 94 12.58 -3.92 8.90
C THR A 94 13.54 -4.23 7.75
N LEU A 95 13.38 -3.55 6.60
CA LEU A 95 14.10 -3.84 5.37
C LEU A 95 15.20 -2.80 5.04
N GLY A 96 15.24 -1.70 5.79
CA GLY A 96 16.00 -0.50 5.41
C GLY A 96 15.34 0.25 4.24
N LEU A 97 15.82 1.47 3.98
CA LEU A 97 15.30 2.32 2.89
C LEU A 97 15.41 1.66 1.51
N GLU A 98 16.57 1.08 1.19
CA GLU A 98 16.78 0.42 -0.10
C GLU A 98 15.91 -0.84 -0.25
N GLY A 99 15.81 -1.65 0.82
CA GLY A 99 14.98 -2.85 0.80
C GLY A 99 13.49 -2.53 0.66
N ALA A 100 13.02 -1.47 1.32
CA ALA A 100 11.66 -0.97 1.15
C ALA A 100 11.40 -0.42 -0.27
N ARG A 101 12.36 0.30 -0.87
CA ARG A 101 12.25 0.75 -2.27
C ARG A 101 12.12 -0.42 -3.23
N ALA A 102 13.02 -1.40 -3.11
CA ALA A 102 12.99 -2.59 -3.95
C ALA A 102 11.71 -3.41 -3.77
N LEU A 103 11.15 -3.45 -2.55
CA LEU A 103 9.84 -4.06 -2.31
C LEU A 103 8.72 -3.29 -3.01
N CYS A 104 8.73 -1.95 -2.95
CA CYS A 104 7.75 -1.11 -3.64
C CYS A 104 7.79 -1.36 -5.15
N ASP A 105 8.98 -1.38 -5.76
CA ASP A 105 9.17 -1.64 -7.20
C ASP A 105 8.65 -3.02 -7.60
N ARG A 106 8.93 -4.06 -6.79
CA ARG A 106 8.40 -5.41 -7.01
C ARG A 106 6.87 -5.44 -6.96
N LEU A 107 6.26 -4.75 -5.99
CA LEU A 107 4.80 -4.72 -5.86
C LEU A 107 4.14 -3.99 -7.05
N VAL A 108 4.79 -2.97 -7.61
CA VAL A 108 4.33 -2.34 -8.86
C VAL A 108 4.42 -3.31 -10.04
N ALA A 109 5.52 -4.05 -10.16
CA ALA A 109 5.67 -5.08 -11.19
C ALA A 109 4.62 -6.18 -11.06
N ASP A 110 4.33 -6.64 -9.83
CA ASP A 110 3.27 -7.62 -9.56
C ASP A 110 1.89 -7.09 -9.96
N ALA A 111 1.61 -5.82 -9.68
CA ALA A 111 0.37 -5.16 -10.09
C ALA A 111 0.25 -5.11 -11.63
N GLN A 112 1.31 -4.75 -12.34
CA GLN A 112 1.33 -4.74 -13.81
C GLN A 112 1.14 -6.13 -14.40
N SER A 113 1.83 -7.14 -13.86
CA SER A 113 1.68 -8.54 -14.30
C SER A 113 0.26 -9.05 -14.08
N ALA A 114 -0.39 -8.67 -12.97
CA ALA A 114 -1.78 -8.99 -12.74
C ALA A 114 -2.71 -8.32 -13.76
N LEU A 115 -2.45 -7.07 -14.15
CA LEU A 115 -3.22 -6.41 -15.22
C LEU A 115 -3.02 -7.08 -16.58
N ASP A 116 -1.81 -7.55 -16.90
CA ASP A 116 -1.57 -8.27 -18.15
C ASP A 116 -2.34 -9.60 -18.18
N ALA A 117 -2.39 -10.31 -17.05
CA ALA A 117 -3.18 -11.54 -16.90
C ALA A 117 -4.71 -11.32 -16.93
N SER A 118 -5.18 -10.08 -16.78
CA SER A 118 -6.62 -9.76 -16.80
C SER A 118 -7.26 -9.84 -18.19
N GLY A 119 -6.45 -9.76 -19.25
CA GLY A 119 -6.94 -9.70 -20.64
C GLY A 119 -7.54 -8.35 -21.05
N LEU A 120 -7.47 -7.32 -20.20
CA LEU A 120 -8.01 -5.99 -20.49
C LEU A 120 -7.16 -5.17 -21.47
N GLY A 121 -5.90 -5.58 -21.71
CA GLY A 121 -5.00 -4.90 -22.64
C GLY A 121 -4.82 -3.42 -22.30
N ALA A 122 -4.98 -2.54 -23.30
CA ALA A 122 -4.85 -1.10 -23.14
C ALA A 122 -5.93 -0.47 -22.23
N ALA A 123 -7.09 -1.12 -22.05
CA ALA A 123 -8.11 -0.61 -21.13
C ALA A 123 -7.63 -0.57 -19.67
N ALA A 124 -6.58 -1.34 -19.34
CA ALA A 124 -5.95 -1.32 -18.01
C ALA A 124 -4.85 -0.24 -17.86
N ASP A 125 -4.56 0.59 -18.86
CA ASP A 125 -3.45 1.54 -18.80
C ASP A 125 -3.62 2.58 -17.69
N VAL A 126 -4.86 3.00 -17.41
CA VAL A 126 -5.15 3.90 -16.28
C VAL A 126 -4.83 3.23 -14.93
N LEU A 127 -5.03 1.91 -14.82
CA LEU A 127 -4.69 1.14 -13.62
C LEU A 127 -3.16 0.95 -13.52
N ARG A 128 -2.47 0.72 -14.64
CA ARG A 128 -0.99 0.70 -14.66
C ARG A 128 -0.41 2.02 -14.17
N ALA A 129 -0.94 3.14 -14.67
CA ALA A 129 -0.54 4.47 -14.24
C ALA A 129 -0.85 4.71 -12.75
N ALA A 130 -1.99 4.23 -12.26
CA ALA A 130 -2.34 4.35 -10.84
C ALA A 130 -1.36 3.59 -9.93
N ALA A 131 -0.90 2.40 -10.32
CA ALA A 131 0.10 1.66 -9.55
C ALA A 131 1.46 2.37 -9.49
N ILE A 132 1.91 2.92 -10.62
CA ILE A 132 3.14 3.73 -10.69
C ILE A 132 3.00 4.98 -9.81
N PHE A 133 1.86 5.67 -9.91
CA PHE A 133 1.58 6.86 -9.11
C PHE A 133 1.59 6.56 -7.61
N ALA A 134 0.94 5.47 -7.19
CA ALA A 134 0.87 5.07 -5.78
C ALA A 134 2.27 4.82 -5.16
N ALA A 135 3.21 4.34 -5.96
CA ALA A 135 4.60 4.09 -5.54
C ALA A 135 5.49 5.34 -5.60
N ALA A 136 5.25 6.24 -6.57
CA ALA A 136 6.08 7.42 -6.82
C ALA A 136 5.56 8.71 -6.16
N ARG A 137 4.43 8.65 -5.45
CA ARG A 137 3.83 9.80 -4.79
C ARG A 137 4.79 10.47 -3.82
N ARG A 138 4.64 11.79 -3.70
CA ARG A 138 5.47 12.66 -2.84
C ARG A 138 4.67 13.35 -1.73
N ASN A 139 3.39 13.01 -1.61
CA ASN A 139 2.42 13.51 -0.63
C ASN A 139 1.24 12.55 -0.48
#